data_AF-A0A3M1J938-F1
#
_entry.id   AF-A0A3M1J938-F1
#
_cell.length_a   1.000
_cell.length_b   1.000
_cell.length_c   1.000
_cell.angle_alpha   90.00
_cell.angle_beta   90.00
_cell.angle_gamma   90.00
#
_symmetry.space_group_name_H-M   'P 1'
#
loop_
_entity.id
_entity.type
_entity.pdbx_description
1 polymer ?
#
loop_
_entity_poly.entity_id
_entity_poly.type
_entity_poly.pdbx_seq_one_letter_code
_entity_poly.pdbx_strand_id
1 'polypeptide(L)' 'MIGNVWLRQLPYYASPRMGLILPEGRAVEILETADNWYRVRWAPKDRAEVEGWVPAQWVGTVNPVPQTIGTPTTDQ' A
#
# COMPACT_ATOMS: atom_id res chain seq x y z
N MET A 1 -8.21 2.73 -4.45
CA MET A 1 -8.06 1.27 -4.24
C MET A 1 -8.81 0.52 -5.33
N ILE A 2 -8.27 -0.59 -5.83
CA ILE A 2 -8.91 -1.40 -6.91
C ILE A 2 -9.65 -2.64 -6.38
N GLY A 3 -9.72 -2.82 -5.06
CA GLY A 3 -10.43 -3.91 -4.41
C GLY A 3 -10.42 -3.77 -2.89
N ASN A 4 -11.10 -4.68 -2.19
CA ASN A 4 -11.16 -4.71 -0.73
C ASN A 4 -9.91 -5.39 -0.15
N VAL A 5 -9.14 -4.68 0.67
CA VAL A 5 -7.87 -5.18 1.21
C VAL A 5 -7.78 -4.99 2.72
N TRP A 6 -7.21 -5.98 3.41
CA TRP A 6 -6.95 -5.88 4.84
C TRP A 6 -5.67 -5.08 5.10
N LEU A 7 -5.76 -4.08 5.97
CA LEU A 7 -4.61 -3.35 6.50
C LEU A 7 -3.76 -4.27 7.37
N ARG A 8 -2.44 -4.16 7.22
CA ARG A 8 -1.46 -4.94 7.97
C ARG A 8 -0.54 -4.03 8.76
N GLN A 9 0.00 -4.56 9.84
CA GLN A 9 0.93 -3.82 10.69
C GLN A 9 2.30 -3.64 10.03
N LEU A 10 2.73 -4.59 9.18
CA LEU A 10 4.04 -4.61 8.55
C LEU A 10 3.96 -4.97 7.05
N PRO A 11 4.96 -4.56 6.23
CA PRO A 11 4.99 -4.76 4.78
C PRO A 11 5.37 -6.19 4.37
N TYR A 12 4.68 -7.20 4.91
CA TYR A 12 4.88 -8.59 4.50
C TYR A 12 3.64 -9.47 4.76
N TYR A 13 3.52 -10.57 3.99
CA TYR A 13 2.32 -11.41 3.98
C TYR A 13 2.05 -12.16 5.29
N ALA A 14 3.09 -12.44 6.09
CA ALA A 14 2.96 -13.05 7.42
C ALA A 14 2.56 -12.04 8.51
N SER A 15 2.49 -10.73 8.21
CA SER A 15 2.12 -9.71 9.20
C SER A 15 0.69 -9.94 9.69
N PRO A 16 0.41 -9.76 10.99
CA PRO A 16 -0.94 -9.76 11.51
C PRO A 16 -1.79 -8.70 10.78
N ARG A 17 -3.05 -9.06 10.53
CA ARG A 17 -4.06 -8.16 9.97
C ARG A 17 -4.58 -7.29 11.11
N MET A 18 -4.73 -6.00 10.86
CA MET A 18 -5.20 -5.04 11.86
C MET A 18 -6.71 -5.09 12.10
N GLY A 19 -7.41 -6.08 11.54
CA GLY A 19 -8.87 -6.18 11.62
C GLY A 19 -9.61 -5.07 10.87
N LEU A 20 -8.92 -4.30 10.04
CA LEU A 20 -9.50 -3.20 9.28
C LEU A 20 -9.42 -3.50 7.78
N ILE A 21 -10.56 -3.38 7.11
CA ILE A 21 -10.66 -3.51 5.66
C ILE A 21 -10.71 -2.12 5.07
N LEU A 22 -9.83 -1.87 4.12
CA LEU A 22 -9.89 -0.70 3.27
C LEU A 22 -10.75 -1.05 2.04
N PRO A 23 -11.94 -0.45 1.89
CA PRO A 23 -12.82 -0.81 0.79
C PRO A 23 -12.31 -0.29 -0.55
N GLU A 24 -12.73 -0.97 -1.62
CA GLU A 24 -12.45 -0.56 -2.99
C GLU A 24 -12.98 0.84 -3.28
N GLY A 25 -12.37 1.53 -4.24
CA GLY A 25 -12.76 2.90 -4.62
C GLY A 25 -12.43 3.98 -3.58
N ARG A 26 -11.92 3.63 -2.39
CA ARG A 26 -11.43 4.63 -1.43
C ARG A 26 -10.09 5.21 -1.89
N ALA A 27 -10.02 6.54 -1.80
CA ALA A 27 -8.77 7.26 -1.83
C ALA A 27 -8.06 7.11 -0.47
N VAL A 28 -6.75 6.91 -0.53
CA VAL A 28 -5.87 6.92 0.62
C VAL A 28 -4.63 7.71 0.29
N GLU A 29 -3.96 8.17 1.32
CA GLU A 29 -2.67 8.83 1.20
C GLU A 29 -1.56 7.78 1.36
N ILE A 30 -0.57 7.77 0.47
CA ILE A 30 0.60 6.89 0.61
C ILE A 30 1.64 7.67 1.41
N LEU A 31 1.95 7.18 2.61
CA LEU A 31 2.97 7.74 3.47
C LEU A 31 4.35 7.20 3.14
N GLU A 32 4.42 5.91 2.79
CA GLU A 32 5.69 5.19 2.64
C GLU A 32 5.54 4.05 1.62
N THR A 33 6.63 3.70 0.95
CA THR A 33 6.68 2.61 -0.02
C THR A 33 7.82 1.67 0.32
N ALA A 34 7.56 0.37 0.41
CA ALA A 34 8.55 -0.66 0.71
C ALA A 34 8.35 -1.86 -0.24
N ASP A 35 9.29 -2.07 -1.16
CA ASP A 35 9.23 -3.08 -2.22
C ASP A 35 7.86 -3.08 -2.95
N ASN A 36 6.99 -4.02 -2.61
CA ASN A 36 5.66 -4.21 -3.18
C ASN A 36 4.53 -3.90 -2.19
N TRP A 37 4.80 -3.05 -1.22
CA TRP A 37 3.88 -2.62 -0.18
C TRP A 37 3.86 -1.10 -0.08
N TYR A 38 2.66 -0.58 0.17
CA TYR A 38 2.45 0.83 0.44
C TYR A 38 1.89 1.00 1.83
N ARG A 39 2.53 1.84 2.63
CA ARG A 39 1.98 2.32 3.88
C ARG A 39 1.01 3.42 3.53
N VAL A 40 -0.24 3.18 3.85
CA VAL A 40 -1.34 4.08 3.54
C VAL A 40 -1.95 4.62 4.82
N ARG A 41 -2.29 5.91 4.79
CA ARG A 41 -3.11 6.57 5.80
C ARG A 41 -4.52 6.72 5.26
N TRP A 42 -5.48 6.28 6.06
CA TRP A 42 -6.89 6.35 5.73
C TRP A 42 -7.67 7.00 6.87
N ALA A 43 -8.43 8.03 6.53
CA ALA A 43 -9.29 8.76 7.46
C ALA A 43 -10.77 8.45 7.13
N PRO A 44 -11.38 7.40 7.72
CA PRO A 44 -12.83 7.21 7.63
C PRO A 44 -13.57 8.36 8.31
N LYS A 45 -14.74 8.75 7.80
CA LYS A 45 -15.54 9.85 8.38
C LYS A 45 -15.97 9.59 9.84
N ASP A 46 -16.11 8.31 10.20
CA ASP A 46 -16.67 7.87 11.47
C ASP A 46 -15.62 7.30 12.46
N ARG A 47 -14.32 7.34 12.12
CA ARG A 47 -13.25 6.90 13.04
C ARG A 47 -12.03 7.79 12.94
N ALA A 48 -11.14 7.65 13.91
CA ALA A 48 -9.80 8.22 13.83
C ALA A 48 -9.07 7.70 12.58
N GLU A 49 -8.11 8.50 12.13
CA GLU A 49 -7.22 8.12 11.04
C GLU A 49 -6.46 6.86 11.43
N VAL A 50 -6.33 5.97 10.46
CA VAL A 50 -5.64 4.70 10.62
C VAL A 50 -4.52 4.61 9.60
N GLU A 51 -3.43 4.00 10.02
CA GLU A 51 -2.29 3.74 9.17
C GLU A 51 -2.04 2.24 9.11
N GLY A 52 -1.60 1.78 7.94
CA GLY A 52 -1.12 0.41 7.81
C GLY A 52 -0.62 0.11 6.41
N TRP A 53 -0.12 -1.10 6.25
CA TRP A 53 0.47 -1.58 5.03
C TRP A 53 -0.55 -2.34 4.20
N VAL A 54 -0.59 -2.01 2.91
CA VAL A 54 -1.36 -2.73 1.89
C VAL A 54 -0.43 -3.16 0.77
N PRO A 55 -0.65 -4.32 0.14
CA PRO A 55 0.16 -4.72 -1.01
C PRO A 55 -0.12 -3.77 -2.19
N ALA A 56 0.93 -3.36 -2.89
CA ALA A 56 0.88 -2.40 -4.00
C ALA A 56 -0.11 -2.81 -5.10
N GLN A 57 -0.30 -4.11 -5.33
CA GLN A 57 -1.27 -4.64 -6.28
C GLN A 57 -2.73 -4.19 -6.02
N TRP A 58 -3.08 -3.80 -4.79
CA TRP A 58 -4.42 -3.32 -4.43
C TRP A 58 -4.56 -1.80 -4.56
N VAL A 59 -3.44 -1.10 -4.72
CA VAL A 59 -3.38 0.33 -4.91
C VAL A 59 -3.29 0.59 -6.40
N GLY A 60 -4.44 0.91 -7.01
CA GLY A 60 -4.48 1.34 -8.40
C GLY A 60 -3.83 2.69 -8.56
N THR A 61 -2.53 2.70 -8.83
CA THR A 61 -1.86 3.86 -9.41
C THR A 61 -2.29 3.90 -10.88
N VAL A 62 -2.94 4.98 -11.32
CA VAL A 62 -3.31 5.20 -12.73
C VAL A 62 -2.11 5.27 -13.66
N ASN A 63 -0.89 5.32 -13.11
CA ASN A 63 0.33 5.11 -13.86
C ASN A 63 0.83 3.67 -13.63
N PRO A 64 1.18 2.93 -14.71
CA PRO A 64 2.01 1.75 -14.54
C PRO A 64 3.28 2.18 -13.79
N VAL A 65 3.61 1.47 -12.71
CA VAL A 65 4.92 1.59 -12.08
C VAL A 65 5.96 1.49 -13.21
N PRO A 66 6.79 2.51 -13.46
CA PRO A 66 7.86 2.36 -14.45
C PRO A 66 8.70 1.18 -13.99
N GLN A 67 8.76 0.13 -14.81
CA GLN A 67 9.51 -1.11 -14.56
C GLN A 67 11.03 -0.88 -14.58
N THR A 68 11.51 0.32 -14.26
CA THR A 68 12.93 0.59 -14.10
C THR A 68 13.34 0.12 -12.71
N ILE A 69 13.38 -1.20 -12.53
CA ILE A 69 14.39 -1.82 -11.68
C ILE A 69 15.72 -1.49 -12.38
N GLY A 70 16.23 -0.29 -12.15
CA GLY A 70 17.64 -0.02 -12.33
C GLY A 70 18.34 -0.79 -11.24
N THR A 71 18.64 -2.06 -11.50
CA THR A 71 19.85 -2.62 -10.93
C THR A 71 20.98 -1.66 -11.31
N PRO A 72 21.75 -1.07 -10.38
CA PRO A 72 23.06 -0.58 -10.76
C PRO A 72 23.91 -1.82 -11.06
N THR A 73 23.72 -2.43 -12.23
CA THR A 73 24.67 -3.38 -12.80
C THR A 73 25.58 -2.58 -13.72
N THR A 74 26.72 -2.18 -13.14
CA THR A 74 28.06 -2.05 -13.74
C THR A 74 28.26 -1.10 -14.92
N ASP A 75 29.09 -0.06 -14.75
CA ASP A 75 30.42 0.09 -15.41
C ASP A 75 31.04 1.47 -15.09
N GLN A 76 32.14 1.48 -14.32
CA GLN A 76 33.31 2.38 -14.46
C GLN A 76 34.39 2.01 -13.42
#